data_AF-A0A538NJJ2-F1
#
_entry.id   AF-A0A538NJJ2-F1
#
_cell.length_a   1.000
_cell.length_b   1.000
_cell.length_c   1.000
_cell.angle_alpha   90.00
_cell.angle_beta   90.00
_cell.angle_gamma   90.00
#
_symmetry.space_group_name_H-M   'P 1'
#
loop_
_entity.id
_entity.type
_entity.pdbx_description
1 polymer ?
#
loop_
_entity_poly.entity_id
_entity_poly.type
_entity_poly.pdbx_seq_one_letter_code
_entity_poly.pdbx_strand_id
1 'polypeptide(L)' 'MKYWEIIADDLSKAGWSWGWVSTVDREGRIIFVADAHRGDEKRFVMRADEKLTAFVALESAICVCGDFT' A
#
# COMPACT_ATOMS: atom_id res chain seq x y z
N MET A 1 -2.24 14.18 -11.63
CA MET A 1 -1.73 13.39 -10.49
C MET A 1 -2.64 12.21 -10.28
N LYS A 2 -2.10 11.00 -10.21
CA LYS A 2 -2.88 9.84 -9.78
C LYS A 2 -2.83 9.77 -8.25
N TYR A 3 -3.97 9.57 -7.59
CA TYR A 3 -4.07 9.62 -6.13
C TYR A 3 -3.10 8.66 -5.40
N TRP A 4 -2.81 7.48 -5.99
CA TRP A 4 -1.84 6.54 -5.42
C TRP A 4 -0.40 7.05 -5.41
N GLU A 5 -0.04 8.00 -6.29
CA GLU A 5 1.30 8.63 -6.30
C GLU A 5 1.49 9.54 -5.08
N ILE A 6 0.40 10.17 -4.62
CA ILE A 6 0.41 11.00 -3.41
C ILE A 6 0.61 10.11 -2.17
N ILE A 7 -0.15 9.02 -2.06
CA ILE A 7 0.00 8.06 -0.96
C ILE A 7 1.43 7.48 -0.93
N ALA A 8 1.95 7.10 -2.10
CA ALA A 8 3.32 6.62 -2.25
C ALA A 8 4.37 7.64 -1.78
N ASP A 9 4.21 8.91 -2.14
CA ASP A 9 5.08 10.00 -1.72
C ASP A 9 5.02 10.21 -0.20
N ASP A 10 3.82 10.19 0.38
CA ASP A 10 3.62 10.36 1.82
C ASP A 10 4.17 9.17 2.63
N LEU A 11 4.07 7.94 2.12
CA LEU A 11 4.76 6.76 2.67
C LEU A 11 6.27 6.96 2.70
N SER A 12 6.86 7.42 1.60
CA SER A 12 8.30 7.70 1.55
C SER A 12 8.71 8.80 2.52
N LYS A 13 7.93 9.88 2.67
CA LYS A 13 8.18 10.94 3.66
C LYS A 13 8.10 10.44 5.10
N ALA A 14 7.18 9.54 5.39
CA ALA A 14 7.03 8.90 6.70
C ALA A 14 8.10 7.83 6.99
N GLY A 15 9.05 7.62 6.07
CA GLY A 15 10.16 6.67 6.24
C GLY A 15 9.79 5.22 5.93
N TRP A 16 8.68 4.99 5.23
CA TRP A 16 8.28 3.67 4.75
C TRP A 16 8.93 3.38 3.39
N SER A 17 9.46 2.17 3.26
CA SER A 17 9.75 1.58 1.95
C SER A 17 8.48 0.90 1.45
N TRP A 18 8.12 1.12 0.19
CA TRP A 18 6.87 0.62 -0.37
C TRP A 18 7.05 0.02 -1.76
N GLY A 19 6.14 -0.88 -2.11
CA GLY A 19 6.09 -1.58 -3.37
C GLY A 19 4.67 -1.94 -3.75
N TRP A 20 4.47 -2.29 -5.03
CA TRP A 20 3.23 -2.90 -5.45
C TRP A 20 3.46 -3.87 -6.61
N VAL A 21 2.61 -4.89 -6.68
CA VAL A 21 2.58 -5.85 -7.78
C VAL A 21 1.14 -6.06 -8.24
N SER A 22 0.96 -6.32 -9.53
CA SER A 22 -0.30 -6.83 -10.07
C SER A 22 -0.15 -8.32 -10.37
N THR A 23 -1.14 -9.11 -9.98
CA THR A 23 -1.19 -10.54 -10.28
C THR A 23 -2.60 -10.92 -10.73
N VAL A 24 -2.73 -12.05 -11.41
CA VAL A 24 -4.01 -12.53 -11.92
C VAL A 24 -4.48 -13.66 -11.01
N ASP A 25 -5.72 -13.57 -10.53
CA ASP A 25 -6.33 -14.62 -9.72
C ASP A 25 -6.81 -15.81 -10.58
N ARG A 26 -7.36 -16.84 -9.93
CA ARG A 26 -7.86 -18.04 -10.63
C ARG A 26 -9.05 -17.76 -11.55
N GLU A 27 -9.72 -16.62 -11.40
CA GLU A 27 -10.87 -16.20 -12.20
C GLU A 27 -10.46 -15.23 -13.32
N GLY A 28 -9.16 -14.95 -13.49
CA GLY A 28 -8.65 -14.05 -14.51
C GLY A 28 -8.72 -12.57 -14.11
N ARG A 29 -9.06 -12.25 -12.86
CA ARG A 29 -9.11 -10.86 -12.38
C ARG A 29 -7.73 -10.37 -12.00
N ILE A 30 -7.43 -9.12 -12.35
CA ILE A 30 -6.21 -8.45 -11.91
C ILE A 30 -6.42 -8.02 -10.46
N ILE A 31 -5.64 -8.59 -9.55
CA ILE A 31 -5.55 -8.13 -8.17
C ILE A 31 -4.26 -7.35 -7.98
N PHE A 32 -4.36 -6.26 -7.24
CA PHE A 32 -3.24 -5.42 -6.87
C PHE A 32 -2.85 -5.72 -5.43
N VAL A 33 -1.56 -5.94 -5.21
CA VAL A 33 -0.97 -6.12 -3.89
C VAL A 33 -0.04 -4.95 -3.64
N ALA A 34 -0.35 -4.13 -2.64
CA ALA A 34 0.51 -3.05 -2.17
C ALA A 34 1.19 -3.50 -0.87
N ASP A 35 2.48 -3.23 -0.73
CA ASP A 35 3.23 -3.51 0.48
C ASP A 35 3.98 -2.27 0.97
N ALA A 36 4.07 -2.15 2.29
CA ALA A 36 4.92 -1.16 2.95
C ALA A 36 5.64 -1.84 4.11
N HIS A 37 6.92 -1.52 4.28
CA HIS A 37 7.72 -2.00 5.39
C HIS A 37 8.64 -0.90 5.93
N ARG A 38 8.95 -1.01 7.22
CA ARG A 38 9.83 -0.10 7.94
C ARG A 38 10.75 -0.93 8.85
N GLY A 39 11.97 -0.42 9.08
CA GLY A 39 13.06 -1.16 9.74
C GLY A 39 12.80 -1.57 11.20
N ASP A 40 11.67 -1.16 11.77
CA ASP A 40 11.15 -1.55 13.09
C ASP A 40 10.29 -2.84 13.02
N GLU A 41 10.58 -3.72 12.07
CA GLU A 41 9.87 -4.99 11.81
C GLU A 41 8.39 -4.83 11.41
N LYS A 42 7.92 -3.60 11.18
CA LYS A 42 6.55 -3.37 10.71
C LYS A 42 6.44 -3.63 9.22
N ARG A 43 5.44 -4.43 8.85
CA ARG A 43 5.10 -4.70 7.46
C ARG A 43 3.60 -4.80 7.28
N PHE A 44 3.09 -4.07 6.29
CA PHE A 44 1.69 -4.11 5.88
C PHE A 44 1.61 -4.57 4.43
N VAL A 45 0.62 -5.42 4.14
CA VAL A 45 0.35 -5.93 2.80
C VAL A 45 -1.16 -5.87 2.58
N MET A 46 -1.59 -5.13 1.57
CA MET A 46 -3.00 -4.99 1.21
C MET A 46 -3.27 -5.50 -0.19
N ARG A 47 -4.41 -6.16 -0.37
CA ARG A 47 -4.88 -6.67 -1.66
C ARG A 47 -6.20 -6.02 -2.01
N ALA A 48 -6.36 -5.57 -3.24
CA ALA A 48 -7.62 -5.07 -3.76
C ALA A 48 -7.74 -5.30 -5.27
N ASP A 49 -8.96 -5.30 -5.78
CA ASP A 49 -9.24 -5.41 -7.21
C ASP A 49 -8.80 -4.15 -7.99
N GLU A 50 -8.55 -3.04 -7.29
CA GLU A 50 -8.04 -1.80 -7.85
C GLU A 50 -6.75 -1.35 -7.15
N LYS A 51 -5.77 -0.87 -7.93
CA LYS A 51 -4.50 -0.38 -7.41
C LYS A 51 -4.70 0.72 -6.36
N LEU A 52 -5.57 1.67 -6.65
CA LEU A 52 -5.82 2.79 -5.75
C LEU A 52 -6.36 2.32 -4.39
N THR A 53 -7.34 1.40 -4.42
CA THR A 53 -7.96 0.83 -3.22
C THR A 53 -6.94 0.07 -2.38
N ALA A 54 -5.99 -0.64 -3.00
CA ALA A 54 -4.90 -1.30 -2.27
C ALA A 54 -4.02 -0.29 -1.51
N PHE A 55 -3.69 0.85 -2.12
CA PHE A 55 -2.90 1.91 -1.48
C PHE A 55 -3.67 2.65 -0.38
N VAL A 56 -4.96 2.96 -0.58
CA VAL A 56 -5.79 3.60 0.45
C VAL A 56 -5.96 2.70 1.68
N ALA A 57 -6.17 1.40 1.45
CA ALA A 57 -6.24 0.42 2.54
C ALA A 57 -4.89 0.29 3.27
N LEU A 58 -3.77 0.38 2.54
CA LEU A 58 -2.43 0.31 3.11
C LEU A 58 -2.14 1.52 3.99
N GLU A 59 -2.41 2.73 3.49
CA GLU A 59 -2.30 3.99 4.24
C GLU A 59 -3.16 3.96 5.51
N SER A 60 -4.41 3.52 5.39
CA SER A 60 -5.34 3.42 6.52
C SER A 60 -4.82 2.47 7.60
N ALA A 61 -4.26 1.32 7.22
CA ALA A 61 -3.70 0.35 8.17
C ALA A 61 -2.49 0.92 8.92
N ILE A 62 -1.62 1.66 8.24
CA ILE A 62 -0.45 2.30 8.86
C ILE A 62 -0.91 3.44 9.78
N CYS A 63 -1.92 4.22 9.37
CA CYS A 63 -2.47 5.31 10.17
C CYS A 63 -3.10 4.81 11.47
N VAL A 64 -3.84 3.70 11.43
CA VAL A 64 -4.40 3.05 12.64
C VAL A 64 -3.29 2.58 13.61
N CYS A 65 -2.09 2.29 13.11
CA CYS A 65 -0.94 1.93 13.93
C CYS A 65 -0.16 3.14 14.52
N GLY A 66 -0.59 4.37 14.25
CA GLY A 66 -0.03 5.59 14.85
C GLY A 66 1.26 6.11 14.20
N ASP A 67 1.62 5.62 13.02
CA ASP A 67 2.86 5.97 12.31
C ASP A 67 2.70 7.05 11.22
N PHE A 68 1.46 7.49 10.97
CA PHE A 68 1.15 8.68 10.17
C PHE A 68 0.56 9.74 11.09
N THR A 69 1.31 10.79 11.40
CA THR A 69 0.83 12.04 12.02
C THR A 69 1.18 13.21 11.14
#